data_AF-A0A6L8H756-F1
#
_entry.id   AF-A0A6L8H756-F1
#
_cell.length_a   1.000
_cell.length_b   1.000
_cell.length_c   1.000
_cell.angle_alpha   90.00
_cell.angle_beta   90.00
_cell.angle_gamma   90.00
#
_symmetry.space_group_name_H-M   'P 1'
#
loop_
_entity.id
_entity.type
_entity.pdbx_description
1 polymer ?
#
loop_
_entity_poly.entity_id
_entity_poly.type
_entity_poly.pdbx_seq_one_letter_code
_entity_poly.pdbx_strand_id
1 'polypeptide(L)'
;MIDFVNMMAGSIEPGGIDPARLEGDLAGRFREARRVVEARREAGELGFLDLPHDRELIRRTLEIAGALRGRFDDVVVIGIGGSALGTVALRDALPGPWWNALDVEARGGAPRLHVLDNPDPDSAGALLDRLDLARTVFNVVSKSGSTAETLALFMVVLARLEEALGAGRARGHLVVTTDARRGPLREVAAERGLR
;
A
#
# COMPACT_ATOMS: atom_id res chain seq x y z
N MET A 1 14.04 -19.81 -11.87
CA MET A 1 15.32 -19.45 -12.52
C MET A 1 15.06 -18.18 -13.30
N ILE A 2 15.87 -17.14 -13.13
CA ILE A 2 15.73 -15.91 -13.93
C ILE A 2 16.46 -16.17 -15.25
N ASP A 3 15.77 -15.98 -16.37
CA ASP A 3 16.35 -16.08 -17.71
C ASP A 3 16.91 -14.71 -18.13
N PHE A 4 18.22 -14.66 -18.36
CA PHE A 4 18.95 -13.46 -18.79
C PHE A 4 19.64 -13.66 -20.15
N VAL A 5 19.29 -14.71 -20.90
CA VAL A 5 19.93 -15.05 -22.20
C VAL A 5 19.87 -13.87 -23.17
N ASN A 6 18.71 -13.22 -23.28
CA ASN A 6 18.49 -12.06 -24.14
C ASN A 6 19.16 -10.77 -23.63
N MET A 7 20.05 -10.83 -22.63
CA MET A 7 20.91 -9.73 -22.22
C MET A 7 22.38 -9.99 -22.58
N MET A 8 22.73 -11.19 -23.05
CA MET A 8 24.11 -11.64 -23.22
C MET A 8 24.63 -11.44 -24.66
N ALA A 9 25.96 -11.34 -24.79
CA ALA A 9 26.67 -11.14 -26.06
C ALA A 9 26.51 -12.30 -27.07
N GLY A 10 25.91 -13.43 -26.69
CA GLY A 10 25.52 -14.51 -27.63
C GLY A 10 24.12 -14.36 -28.22
N SER A 11 23.33 -13.38 -27.75
CA SER A 11 21.95 -13.16 -28.19
C SER A 11 21.68 -11.72 -28.65
N ILE A 12 22.49 -10.75 -28.25
CA ILE A 12 22.43 -9.35 -28.70
C ILE A 12 23.80 -8.89 -29.21
N GLU A 13 23.88 -8.55 -30.50
CA GLU A 13 25.04 -7.92 -31.13
C GLU A 13 24.62 -6.71 -31.99
N PRO A 14 25.26 -5.52 -31.83
CA PRO A 14 26.23 -5.18 -30.79
C PRO A 14 25.57 -4.82 -29.45
N GLY A 15 26.25 -5.06 -28.31
CA GLY A 15 25.89 -4.49 -27.01
C GLY A 15 25.39 -5.46 -25.93
N GLY A 16 25.32 -6.77 -26.22
CA GLY A 16 25.09 -7.78 -25.18
C GLY A 16 26.20 -7.82 -24.12
N ILE A 17 25.87 -8.28 -22.92
CA ILE A 17 26.81 -8.43 -21.81
C ILE A 17 27.72 -9.62 -22.09
N ASP A 18 29.03 -9.41 -22.06
CA ASP A 18 30.02 -10.49 -22.13
C ASP A 18 29.91 -11.39 -20.88
N PRO A 19 29.65 -12.71 -21.03
CA PRO A 19 29.62 -13.65 -19.90
C PRO A 19 30.85 -13.58 -19.01
N ALA A 20 32.05 -13.35 -19.56
CA ALA A 20 33.28 -13.26 -18.78
C ALA A 20 33.26 -12.10 -17.76
N ARG A 21 32.49 -11.04 -18.03
CA ARG A 21 32.33 -9.91 -17.10
C ARG A 21 31.45 -10.24 -15.92
N LEU A 22 30.44 -11.10 -16.10
CA LEU A 22 29.60 -11.57 -15.00
C LEU A 22 30.42 -12.34 -13.98
N GLU A 23 31.37 -13.16 -14.43
CA GLU A 23 32.30 -13.91 -13.58
C GLU A 23 33.49 -13.07 -13.08
N GLY A 24 33.83 -12.00 -13.83
CA GLY A 24 34.95 -11.10 -13.56
C GLY A 24 34.56 -9.84 -12.79
N ASP A 25 34.69 -8.67 -13.45
CA ASP A 25 34.60 -7.36 -12.81
C ASP A 25 33.24 -7.10 -12.16
N LEU A 26 32.14 -7.54 -12.79
CA LEU A 26 30.79 -7.34 -12.27
C LEU A 26 30.53 -8.19 -11.02
N ALA A 27 31.05 -9.42 -10.93
CA ALA A 27 30.98 -10.21 -9.70
C ALA A 27 31.69 -9.52 -8.53
N GLY A 28 32.86 -8.93 -8.78
CA GLY A 28 33.59 -8.15 -7.78
C GLY A 28 32.80 -6.95 -7.28
N ARG A 29 32.27 -6.14 -8.21
CA ARG A 29 31.44 -4.97 -7.89
C ARG A 29 30.14 -5.34 -7.18
N PHE A 30 29.49 -6.43 -7.59
CA PHE A 30 28.29 -6.94 -6.94
C PHE A 30 28.56 -7.34 -5.49
N ARG A 31 29.67 -8.05 -5.22
CA ARG A 31 30.04 -8.42 -3.84
C ARG A 31 30.24 -7.21 -2.94
N GLU A 32 30.87 -6.15 -3.46
CA GLU A 32 31.02 -4.92 -2.69
C GLU A 32 29.68 -4.20 -2.46
N ALA A 33 28.86 -4.08 -3.50
CA ALA A 33 27.51 -3.50 -3.37
C ALA A 33 26.66 -4.29 -2.36
N ARG A 34 26.73 -5.62 -2.40
CA ARG A 34 26.07 -6.50 -1.43
C ARG A 34 26.57 -6.26 -0.01
N ARG A 35 27.89 -6.15 0.20
CA ARG A 35 28.48 -5.85 1.51
C ARG A 35 27.94 -4.54 2.09
N VAL A 36 27.80 -3.50 1.24
CA VAL A 36 27.21 -2.21 1.63
C VAL A 36 25.74 -2.37 2.02
N VAL A 37 24.95 -3.10 1.23
CA VAL A 37 23.53 -3.33 1.53
C VAL A 37 23.35 -4.12 2.84
N GLU A 38 24.12 -5.18 3.05
CA GLU A 38 24.06 -5.99 4.27
C GLU A 38 24.48 -5.15 5.50
N ALA A 39 25.56 -4.38 5.41
CA ALA A 39 25.98 -3.51 6.50
C ALA A 39 24.90 -2.47 6.88
N ARG A 40 24.20 -1.91 5.89
CA ARG A 40 23.08 -0.98 6.13
C ARG A 40 21.84 -1.67 6.69
N ARG A 41 21.59 -2.93 6.31
CA ARG A 41 20.53 -3.76 6.90
C ARG A 41 20.85 -4.06 8.36
N GLU A 42 22.06 -4.49 8.68
CA GLU A 42 22.54 -4.75 10.05
C GLU A 42 22.49 -3.50 10.94
N ALA A 43 22.76 -2.32 10.35
CA ALA A 43 22.60 -1.03 11.01
C ALA A 43 21.14 -0.58 11.18
N GLY A 44 20.17 -1.32 10.65
CA GLY A 44 18.74 -1.01 10.76
C GLY A 44 18.23 0.07 9.80
N GLU A 45 19.02 0.47 8.80
CA GLU A 45 18.64 1.52 7.84
C GLU A 45 17.69 1.00 6.74
N LEU A 46 17.74 -0.30 6.45
CA LEU A 46 17.00 -0.95 5.36
C LEU A 46 15.93 -1.91 5.89
N GLY A 47 15.08 -1.43 6.80
CA GLY A 47 14.06 -2.27 7.45
C GLY A 47 13.11 -3.01 6.50
N PHE A 48 12.97 -2.56 5.24
CA PHE A 48 12.13 -3.24 4.25
C PHE A 48 12.59 -4.66 3.89
N LEU A 49 13.89 -4.97 4.06
CA LEU A 49 14.43 -6.30 3.81
C LEU A 49 13.98 -7.33 4.86
N ASP A 50 13.61 -6.86 6.05
CA ASP A 50 13.19 -7.71 7.17
C ASP A 50 11.67 -7.72 7.38
N LEU A 51 10.92 -6.86 6.69
CA LEU A 51 9.45 -6.77 6.79
C LEU A 51 8.73 -8.13 6.63
N PRO A 52 9.08 -9.02 5.68
CA PRO A 52 8.43 -10.32 5.55
C PRO A 52 8.61 -11.23 6.78
N HIS A 53 9.56 -10.91 7.65
CA HIS A 53 9.90 -11.68 8.85
C HIS A 53 9.45 -11.00 10.15
N ASP A 54 8.90 -9.78 10.08
CA ASP A 54 8.34 -9.07 11.23
C ASP A 54 7.00 -9.70 11.66
N ARG A 55 7.08 -10.74 12.48
CA ARG A 55 5.93 -11.50 12.97
C ARG A 55 4.96 -10.64 13.78
N GLU A 56 5.46 -9.62 14.48
CA GLU A 56 4.63 -8.76 15.31
C GLU A 56 3.82 -7.79 14.44
N LEU A 57 4.44 -7.18 13.42
CA LEU A 57 3.73 -6.37 12.44
C LEU A 57 2.67 -7.19 11.71
N ILE A 58 3.02 -8.39 11.25
CA ILE A 58 2.07 -9.31 10.59
C ILE A 58 0.89 -9.63 11.51
N ARG A 59 1.16 -10.00 12.78
CA ARG A 59 0.12 -10.29 13.78
C ARG A 59 -0.83 -9.11 13.96
N ARG A 60 -0.28 -7.91 14.18
CA ARG A 60 -1.09 -6.69 14.37
C ARG A 60 -1.94 -6.35 13.14
N THR A 61 -1.39 -6.49 11.94
CA THR A 61 -2.13 -6.29 10.69
C THR A 61 -3.27 -7.30 10.56
N LEU A 62 -3.03 -8.58 10.87
CA LEU A 62 -4.06 -9.62 10.83
C LEU A 62 -5.15 -9.40 11.88
N GLU A 63 -4.82 -8.90 13.07
CA GLU A 63 -5.81 -8.54 14.10
C GLU A 63 -6.70 -7.39 13.67
N ILE A 64 -6.12 -6.36 13.05
CA ILE A 64 -6.90 -5.24 12.49
C ILE A 64 -7.82 -5.77 11.38
N ALA A 65 -7.29 -6.53 10.42
CA ALA A 65 -8.08 -7.09 9.34
C ALA A 65 -9.20 -8.02 9.86
N GLY A 66 -8.90 -8.84 10.88
CA GLY A 66 -9.87 -9.72 11.54
C GLY A 66 -11.01 -8.94 12.19
N ALA A 67 -10.70 -7.82 12.87
CA ALA A 67 -11.70 -6.97 13.52
C ALA A 67 -12.60 -6.19 12.52
N LEU A 68 -12.21 -6.10 11.26
CA LEU A 68 -12.97 -5.45 10.18
C LEU A 68 -13.69 -6.46 9.28
N ARG A 69 -13.33 -7.76 9.34
CA ARG A 69 -13.87 -8.80 8.47
C ARG A 69 -15.39 -8.92 8.60
N GLY A 70 -16.09 -8.99 7.47
CA GLY A 70 -17.56 -9.09 7.39
C GLY A 70 -18.33 -7.80 7.71
N ARG A 71 -17.65 -6.74 8.19
CA ARG A 71 -18.28 -5.47 8.54
C ARG A 71 -18.42 -4.50 7.37
N PHE A 72 -17.61 -4.67 6.33
CA PHE A 72 -17.52 -3.76 5.20
C PHE A 72 -17.53 -4.55 3.89
N ASP A 73 -18.17 -3.96 2.88
CA ASP A 73 -18.22 -4.46 1.51
C ASP A 73 -17.11 -3.82 0.65
N ASP A 74 -16.55 -2.71 1.11
CA ASP A 74 -15.52 -1.93 0.42
C ASP A 74 -14.39 -1.51 1.37
N VAL A 75 -13.15 -1.63 0.89
CA VAL A 75 -11.96 -1.02 1.47
C VAL A 75 -11.42 -0.01 0.47
N VAL A 76 -11.22 1.24 0.91
CA VAL A 76 -10.64 2.30 0.08
C VAL A 76 -9.32 2.73 0.69
N VAL A 77 -8.22 2.54 -0.03
CA VAL A 77 -6.90 3.06 0.37
C VAL A 77 -6.76 4.48 -0.16
N ILE A 78 -6.49 5.44 0.72
CA ILE A 78 -6.22 6.84 0.36
C ILE A 78 -4.72 7.08 0.56
N GLY A 79 -4.00 7.30 -0.52
CA GLY A 79 -2.55 7.46 -0.50
C GLY A 79 -2.00 7.60 -1.91
N ILE A 80 -0.81 8.16 -2.08
CA ILE A 80 -0.18 8.36 -3.39
C ILE A 80 1.23 7.74 -3.43
N GLY A 81 1.69 7.40 -4.63
CA GLY A 81 3.03 6.87 -4.87
C GLY A 81 3.27 5.57 -4.10
N GLY A 82 4.28 5.56 -3.21
CA GLY A 82 4.61 4.39 -2.39
C GLY A 82 3.48 3.92 -1.46
N SER A 83 2.55 4.81 -1.09
CA SER A 83 1.38 4.49 -0.26
C SER A 83 0.20 3.88 -1.04
N ALA A 84 0.29 3.81 -2.39
CA ALA A 84 -0.78 3.31 -3.26
C ALA A 84 -0.33 2.21 -4.20
N LEU A 85 0.80 2.37 -4.89
CA LEU A 85 1.21 1.45 -5.97
C LEU A 85 1.45 0.01 -5.49
N GLY A 86 1.91 -0.17 -4.25
CA GLY A 86 2.02 -1.50 -3.64
C GLY A 86 0.65 -2.18 -3.47
N THR A 87 -0.36 -1.42 -3.05
CA THR A 87 -1.75 -1.92 -2.94
C THR A 87 -2.31 -2.28 -4.31
N VAL A 88 -2.12 -1.41 -5.31
CA VAL A 88 -2.55 -1.67 -6.70
C VAL A 88 -1.88 -2.93 -7.24
N ALA A 89 -0.56 -3.06 -7.09
CA ALA A 89 0.18 -4.23 -7.55
C ALA A 89 -0.32 -5.53 -6.89
N LEU A 90 -0.55 -5.53 -5.56
CA LEU A 90 -1.08 -6.69 -4.86
C LEU A 90 -2.50 -7.06 -5.30
N ARG A 91 -3.38 -6.06 -5.48
CA ARG A 91 -4.74 -6.28 -5.99
C ARG A 91 -4.72 -6.87 -7.39
N ASP A 92 -3.94 -6.32 -8.30
CA ASP A 92 -3.98 -6.72 -9.70
C ASP A 92 -3.26 -8.06 -9.93
N ALA A 93 -2.22 -8.37 -9.13
CA ALA A 93 -1.44 -9.59 -9.28
C ALA A 93 -2.03 -10.81 -8.55
N LEU A 94 -2.70 -10.63 -7.39
CA LEU A 94 -3.14 -11.75 -6.56
C LEU A 94 -4.60 -12.16 -6.84
N PRO A 95 -5.64 -11.35 -6.53
CA PRO A 95 -7.01 -11.68 -6.91
C PRO A 95 -7.32 -11.37 -8.39
N GLY A 96 -6.50 -10.55 -9.05
CA GLY A 96 -6.66 -10.18 -10.46
C GLY A 96 -7.36 -8.83 -10.66
N PRO A 97 -7.23 -8.22 -11.86
CA PRO A 97 -7.72 -6.86 -12.14
C PRO A 97 -9.25 -6.72 -12.10
N TRP A 98 -9.98 -7.83 -12.22
CA TRP A 98 -11.45 -7.86 -12.23
C TRP A 98 -12.07 -8.16 -10.87
N TRP A 99 -11.28 -8.20 -9.79
CA TRP A 99 -11.73 -8.53 -8.44
C TRP A 99 -13.00 -7.76 -7.99
N ASN A 100 -13.05 -6.46 -8.28
CA ASN A 100 -14.18 -5.61 -7.88
C ASN A 100 -15.44 -5.84 -8.73
N ALA A 101 -15.35 -6.49 -9.89
CA ALA A 101 -16.47 -6.83 -10.76
C ALA A 101 -17.13 -8.17 -10.38
N LEU A 102 -16.47 -8.99 -9.57
CA LEU A 102 -17.03 -10.22 -9.05
C LEU A 102 -18.23 -9.94 -8.13
N ASP A 103 -19.07 -10.94 -7.90
CA ASP A 103 -20.04 -10.88 -6.80
C ASP A 103 -19.37 -11.23 -5.46
N VAL A 104 -20.14 -11.18 -4.37
CA VAL A 104 -19.62 -11.45 -3.02
C VAL A 104 -19.22 -12.91 -2.82
N GLU A 105 -19.89 -13.85 -3.50
CA GLU A 105 -19.64 -15.28 -3.37
C GLU A 105 -18.32 -15.66 -4.05
N ALA A 106 -18.09 -15.17 -5.27
CA ALA A 106 -16.83 -15.34 -6.00
C ALA A 106 -15.65 -14.66 -5.31
N ARG A 107 -15.89 -13.64 -4.47
CA ARG A 107 -14.88 -13.05 -3.57
C ARG A 107 -14.70 -13.80 -2.24
N GLY A 108 -15.46 -14.87 -1.98
CA GLY A 108 -15.43 -15.57 -0.70
C GLY A 108 -15.79 -14.68 0.49
N GLY A 109 -16.69 -13.71 0.28
CA GLY A 109 -17.11 -12.74 1.29
C GLY A 109 -16.10 -11.61 1.57
N ALA A 110 -15.01 -11.52 0.80
CA ALA A 110 -14.06 -10.42 0.93
C ALA A 110 -14.55 -9.12 0.26
N PRO A 111 -14.16 -7.96 0.78
CA PRO A 111 -14.58 -6.67 0.25
C PRO A 111 -13.93 -6.36 -1.10
N ARG A 112 -14.54 -5.43 -1.82
CA ARG A 112 -13.90 -4.74 -2.95
C ARG A 112 -12.74 -3.88 -2.42
N LEU A 113 -11.71 -3.70 -3.24
CA LEU A 113 -10.52 -2.90 -2.91
C LEU A 113 -10.33 -1.78 -3.92
N HIS A 114 -10.45 -0.55 -3.45
CA HIS A 114 -10.26 0.67 -4.23
C HIS A 114 -9.04 1.45 -3.75
N VAL A 115 -8.49 2.27 -4.62
CA VAL A 115 -7.36 3.15 -4.31
C VAL A 115 -7.69 4.54 -4.83
N LEU A 116 -7.56 5.54 -3.96
CA LEU A 116 -7.65 6.97 -4.27
C LEU A 116 -6.25 7.57 -4.10
N ASP A 117 -5.56 7.76 -5.22
CA ASP A 117 -4.18 8.27 -5.29
C ASP A 117 -4.06 9.58 -6.06
N ASN A 118 -5.17 10.14 -6.52
CA ASN A 118 -5.24 11.41 -7.22
C ASN A 118 -6.37 12.26 -6.61
N PRO A 119 -6.13 13.51 -6.18
CA PRO A 119 -7.15 14.41 -5.66
C PRO A 119 -8.02 15.02 -6.78
N ASP A 120 -8.35 14.23 -7.79
CA ASP A 120 -9.27 14.60 -8.86
C ASP A 120 -10.72 14.48 -8.35
N PRO A 121 -11.47 15.59 -8.25
CA PRO A 121 -12.83 15.58 -7.71
C PRO A 121 -13.80 14.74 -8.56
N ASP A 122 -13.56 14.61 -9.86
CA ASP A 122 -14.44 13.82 -10.73
C ASP A 122 -14.28 12.33 -10.42
N SER A 123 -13.04 11.85 -10.40
CA SER A 123 -12.73 10.46 -10.08
C SER A 123 -13.08 10.08 -8.64
N ALA A 124 -12.67 10.92 -7.67
CA ALA A 124 -12.93 10.65 -6.25
C ALA A 124 -14.43 10.76 -5.92
N GLY A 125 -15.11 11.78 -6.44
CA GLY A 125 -16.56 11.96 -6.27
C GLY A 125 -17.34 10.79 -6.87
N ALA A 126 -17.03 10.40 -8.12
CA ALA A 126 -17.69 9.29 -8.78
C ALA A 126 -17.52 7.96 -8.03
N LEU A 127 -16.37 7.71 -7.40
CA LEU A 127 -16.21 6.55 -6.53
C LEU A 127 -17.09 6.69 -5.28
N LEU A 128 -16.96 7.79 -4.53
CA LEU A 128 -17.67 7.98 -3.26
C LEU A 128 -19.19 7.93 -3.41
N ASP A 129 -19.73 8.43 -4.52
CA ASP A 129 -21.17 8.41 -4.80
C ASP A 129 -21.71 6.99 -5.11
N ARG A 130 -20.83 6.04 -5.44
CA ARG A 130 -21.18 4.63 -5.70
C ARG A 130 -21.04 3.74 -4.47
N LEU A 131 -20.35 4.21 -3.43
CA LEU A 131 -20.09 3.43 -2.23
C LEU A 131 -21.23 3.59 -1.23
N ASP A 132 -21.59 2.49 -0.55
CA ASP A 132 -22.33 2.60 0.71
C ASP A 132 -21.32 2.96 1.81
N LEU A 133 -21.32 4.22 2.23
CA LEU A 133 -20.41 4.71 3.28
C LEU A 133 -20.61 3.99 4.62
N ALA A 134 -21.81 3.50 4.92
CA ALA A 134 -22.09 2.71 6.13
C ALA A 134 -21.50 1.28 6.05
N ARG A 135 -21.05 0.86 4.86
CA ARG A 135 -20.42 -0.44 4.58
C ARG A 135 -19.03 -0.29 3.97
N THR A 136 -18.41 0.89 4.08
CA THR A 136 -17.06 1.17 3.57
C THR A 136 -16.08 1.50 4.70
N VAL A 137 -14.86 0.98 4.63
CA VAL A 137 -13.74 1.42 5.47
C VAL A 137 -12.65 2.08 4.62
N PHE A 138 -12.07 3.17 5.13
CA PHE A 138 -11.02 3.92 4.49
C PHE A 138 -9.70 3.74 5.26
N ASN A 139 -8.64 3.36 4.56
CA ASN A 139 -7.28 3.31 5.10
C ASN A 139 -6.47 4.51 4.55
N VAL A 140 -6.21 5.50 5.40
CA VAL A 140 -5.47 6.71 5.07
C VAL A 140 -3.99 6.47 5.31
N VAL A 141 -3.19 6.52 4.24
CA VAL A 141 -1.79 6.10 4.26
C VAL A 141 -0.87 7.24 3.86
N SER A 142 -0.15 7.81 4.82
CA SER A 142 0.90 8.82 4.58
C SER A 142 1.97 8.72 5.65
N LYS A 143 3.21 8.40 5.26
CA LYS A 143 4.33 8.30 6.21
C LYS A 143 4.62 9.63 6.91
N SER A 144 4.64 10.74 6.17
CA SER A 144 4.90 12.06 6.78
C SER A 144 3.69 12.59 7.54
N GLY A 145 2.50 12.05 7.26
CA GLY A 145 1.22 12.57 7.75
C GLY A 145 0.86 13.93 7.17
N SER A 146 1.57 14.41 6.15
CA SER A 146 1.46 15.76 5.58
C SER A 146 1.37 15.77 4.04
N THR A 147 1.23 14.60 3.41
CA THR A 147 1.06 14.49 1.96
C THR A 147 -0.23 15.19 1.53
N ALA A 148 -0.12 16.25 0.74
CA ALA A 148 -1.24 17.15 0.43
C ALA A 148 -2.40 16.42 -0.25
N GLU A 149 -2.10 15.53 -1.20
CA GLU A 149 -3.07 14.72 -1.93
C GLU A 149 -3.86 13.80 -0.98
N THR A 150 -3.15 13.08 -0.11
CA THR A 150 -3.76 12.20 0.90
C THR A 150 -4.63 12.99 1.87
N LEU A 151 -4.15 14.14 2.37
CA LEU A 151 -4.88 14.95 3.33
C LEU A 151 -6.12 15.60 2.72
N ALA A 152 -6.05 16.08 1.47
CA ALA A 152 -7.19 16.64 0.76
C ALA A 152 -8.32 15.60 0.61
N LEU A 153 -7.99 14.41 0.12
CA LEU A 153 -8.94 13.31 -0.01
C LEU A 153 -9.48 12.85 1.35
N PHE A 154 -8.62 12.75 2.37
CA PHE A 154 -9.03 12.41 3.73
C PHE A 154 -10.04 13.41 4.30
N MET A 155 -9.82 14.72 4.14
CA MET A 155 -10.77 15.73 4.64
C MET A 155 -12.14 15.61 3.96
N VAL A 156 -12.18 15.39 2.65
CA VAL A 156 -13.43 15.16 1.91
C VAL A 156 -14.14 13.90 2.40
N VAL A 157 -13.41 12.79 2.53
CA VAL A 157 -13.96 11.51 3.01
C VAL A 157 -14.47 11.61 4.44
N LEU A 158 -13.72 12.25 5.33
CA LEU A 158 -14.13 12.45 6.72
C LEU A 158 -15.42 13.28 6.78
N ALA A 159 -15.50 14.39 6.05
CA ALA A 159 -16.70 15.21 6.01
C ALA A 159 -17.92 14.42 5.51
N ARG A 160 -17.77 13.65 4.42
CA ARG A 160 -18.85 12.81 3.87
C ARG A 160 -19.27 11.69 4.82
N LEU A 161 -18.33 11.08 5.56
CA LEU A 161 -18.64 10.07 6.57
C LEU A 161 -19.37 10.68 7.77
N GLU A 162 -18.94 11.84 8.25
CA GLU A 162 -19.57 12.55 9.37
C GLU A 162 -20.98 13.02 9.00
N GLU A 163 -21.19 13.50 7.78
CA GLU A 163 -22.51 13.85 7.24
C GLU A 163 -23.43 12.62 7.16
N ALA A 164 -22.93 11.50 6.64
CA ALA A 164 -23.75 10.30 6.44
C ALA A 164 -24.04 9.50 7.71
N LEU A 165 -23.07 9.43 8.65
CA LEU A 165 -23.11 8.50 9.79
C LEU A 165 -23.06 9.18 11.17
N GLY A 166 -22.72 10.47 11.20
CA GLY A 166 -22.35 11.20 12.42
C GLY A 166 -20.92 10.91 12.89
N ALA A 167 -20.30 11.89 13.54
CA ALA A 167 -18.90 11.83 13.97
C ALA A 167 -18.54 10.61 14.84
N GLY A 168 -19.44 10.19 15.74
CA GLY A 168 -19.22 9.05 16.62
C GLY A 168 -19.10 7.71 15.89
N ARG A 169 -19.82 7.54 14.78
CA ARG A 169 -19.74 6.33 13.95
C ARG A 169 -18.64 6.43 12.90
N ALA A 170 -18.42 7.61 12.32
CA ALA A 170 -17.41 7.85 11.28
C ALA A 170 -16.02 7.33 11.65
N ARG A 171 -15.59 7.50 12.92
CA ARG A 171 -14.30 6.97 13.40
C ARG A 171 -14.12 5.45 13.19
N GLY A 172 -15.21 4.69 13.23
CA GLY A 172 -15.19 3.24 13.03
C GLY A 172 -14.94 2.80 11.57
N HIS A 173 -14.94 3.77 10.65
CA HIS A 173 -14.75 3.60 9.21
C HIS A 173 -13.39 4.13 8.74
N LEU A 174 -12.51 4.54 9.66
CA LEU A 174 -11.20 5.12 9.36
C LEU A 174 -10.11 4.31 10.04
N VAL A 175 -9.09 3.96 9.26
CA VAL A 175 -7.82 3.39 9.69
C VAL A 175 -6.71 4.29 9.19
N VAL A 176 -5.73 4.60 10.02
CA VAL A 176 -4.63 5.49 9.70
C VAL A 176 -3.31 4.74 9.75
N THR A 177 -2.62 4.70 8.62
CA THR A 177 -1.26 4.17 8.49
C THR A 177 -0.29 5.34 8.29
N THR A 178 0.41 5.72 9.36
CA THR A 178 1.33 6.88 9.39
C THR A 178 2.56 6.56 10.25
N ASP A 179 3.50 7.49 10.36
CA ASP A 179 4.62 7.37 11.31
C ASP A 179 4.12 7.18 12.75
N ALA A 180 4.77 6.26 13.49
CA ALA A 180 4.31 5.85 14.81
C ALA A 180 4.43 6.95 15.88
N ARG A 181 5.24 7.99 15.65
CA ARG A 181 5.61 8.98 16.67
C ARG A 181 5.27 10.42 16.27
N ARG A 182 5.30 10.75 14.98
CA ARG A 182 5.20 12.15 14.51
C ARG A 182 4.29 12.30 13.30
N GLY A 183 3.90 13.55 13.03
CA GLY A 183 3.24 13.96 11.80
C GLY A 183 1.78 14.39 12.02
N PRO A 184 1.25 15.33 11.22
CA PRO A 184 -0.09 15.88 11.43
C PRO A 184 -1.18 14.81 11.43
N LEU A 185 -1.13 13.85 10.51
CA LEU A 185 -2.11 12.76 10.46
C LEU A 185 -2.10 11.89 11.73
N ARG A 186 -0.94 11.77 12.41
CA ARG A 186 -0.83 11.03 13.68
C ARG A 186 -1.51 11.80 14.81
N GLU A 187 -1.34 13.11 14.87
CA GLU A 187 -1.98 14.00 15.84
C GLU A 187 -3.50 13.95 15.67
N VAL A 188 -3.99 14.11 14.43
CA VAL A 188 -5.41 14.01 14.11
C VAL A 188 -6.00 12.64 14.48
N ALA A 189 -5.27 11.55 14.21
CA ALA A 189 -5.71 10.22 14.59
C ALA A 189 -5.83 10.07 16.11
N ALA A 190 -4.89 10.61 16.88
CA ALA A 190 -4.92 10.56 18.34
C ALA A 190 -6.08 11.40 18.91
N GLU A 191 -6.24 12.63 18.44
CA GLU A 191 -7.30 13.55 18.89
C GLU A 191 -8.71 12.99 18.63
N ARG A 192 -8.91 12.36 17.46
CA ARG A 192 -10.20 11.82 17.04
C ARG A 192 -10.42 10.36 17.45
N GLY A 193 -9.42 9.72 18.08
CA GLY A 193 -9.47 8.31 18.46
C GLY A 193 -9.64 7.38 17.25
N LEU A 194 -8.98 7.71 16.13
CA LEU A 194 -8.94 6.86 14.94
C LEU A 194 -8.00 5.68 15.17
N ARG A 195 -8.27 4.58 14.47
CA ARG A 195 -7.44 3.37 14.54
C ARG A 195 -6.11 3.56 13.83
#